data_AF-A0A3C0MBD9-F1
#
_entry.id   AF-A0A3C0MBD9-F1
#
_cell.length_a   1.000
_cell.length_b   1.000
_cell.length_c   1.000
_cell.angle_alpha   90.00
_cell.angle_beta   90.00
_cell.angle_gamma   90.00
#
_symmetry.space_group_name_H-M   'P 1'
#
loop_
_entity.id
_entity.type
_entity.pdbx_description
1 polymer ?
#
loop_
_entity_poly.entity_id
_entity_poly.type
_entity_poly.pdbx_seq_one_letter_code
_entity_poly.pdbx_strand_id
1 'polypeptide(L)'
;GPEHSSARLERFLQLCAEDNIQVCNISSPANYFHALRRQIHRNFRKPLILMTPKSLLRHKRCISRLDELAMGTSFHRVLHDDAQRGLGPLKLQPDDKIQRVVLCSG
;
A
#
# COMPACT_ATOMS: atom_id res chain seq x y z
N GLY A 1 2.43 -8.47 -21.76
CA GLY A 1 1.67 -9.61 -22.32
C GLY A 1 0.94 -10.33 -21.21
N PRO A 2 -0.05 -11.19 -21.52
CA PRO A 2 -0.93 -11.82 -20.54
C PRO A 2 -0.18 -12.51 -19.38
N GLU A 3 0.93 -13.19 -19.68
CA GLU A 3 1.74 -13.91 -18.68
C GLU A 3 2.73 -13.02 -17.89
N HIS A 4 2.73 -11.70 -18.12
CA HIS A 4 3.62 -10.76 -17.43
C HIS A 4 2.87 -9.63 -16.74
N SER A 5 1.54 -9.71 -16.65
CA SER A 5 0.70 -8.59 -16.19
C SER A 5 -0.01 -8.84 -14.86
N SER A 6 -0.37 -10.08 -14.52
CA SER A 6 -1.20 -10.35 -13.33
C SER A 6 -0.64 -11.49 -12.49
N ALA A 7 -0.59 -11.29 -11.17
CA ALA A 7 -0.37 -12.34 -10.17
C ALA A 7 -1.70 -12.98 -9.71
N ARG A 8 -2.82 -12.67 -10.39
CA ARG A 8 -4.16 -13.19 -10.11
C ARG A 8 -4.66 -12.82 -8.71
N LEU A 9 -4.62 -11.52 -8.39
CA LEU A 9 -5.05 -10.95 -7.11
C LEU A 9 -6.44 -11.45 -6.71
N GLU A 10 -7.36 -11.51 -7.67
CA GLU A 10 -8.73 -11.99 -7.51
C GLU A 10 -8.81 -13.40 -6.91
N ARG A 11 -7.86 -14.29 -7.25
CA ARG A 11 -7.82 -15.66 -6.73
C ARG A 11 -7.44 -15.68 -5.26
N PHE A 12 -6.47 -14.87 -4.85
CA PHE A 12 -6.09 -14.79 -3.44
C PHE A 12 -7.18 -14.17 -2.59
N LEU A 13 -7.90 -13.17 -3.12
CA LEU A 13 -9.06 -12.60 -2.44
C LEU A 13 -10.20 -13.62 -2.27
N GLN A 14 -10.45 -14.46 -3.28
CA GLN A 14 -11.45 -15.54 -3.17
C GLN A 14 -11.09 -16.60 -2.11
N LEU A 15 -9.78 -16.80 -1.84
CA LEU A 15 -9.29 -17.72 -0.82
C LEU A 15 -9.26 -17.13 0.60
N CYS A 16 -9.52 -15.82 0.74
CA CYS A 16 -9.61 -15.19 2.05
C CYS A 16 -10.86 -15.64 2.80
N ALA A 17 -10.66 -16.20 3.99
CA ALA A 17 -11.72 -16.55 4.93
C ALA A 17 -11.15 -16.47 6.35
N GLU A 18 -11.94 -15.96 7.31
CA GLU A 18 -11.58 -15.98 8.74
C GLU A 18 -10.14 -15.47 9.05
N ASP A 19 -9.74 -14.36 8.39
CA ASP A 19 -8.40 -13.77 8.52
C ASP A 19 -7.26 -14.79 8.31
N ASN A 20 -7.46 -15.80 7.45
CA ASN A 20 -6.46 -16.84 7.17
C ASN A 20 -5.21 -16.29 6.48
N ILE A 21 -5.34 -15.27 5.62
CA ILE A 21 -4.28 -14.72 4.77
C ILE A 21 -4.38 -13.20 4.73
N GLN A 22 -3.24 -12.51 4.66
CA GLN A 22 -3.16 -11.07 4.40
C GLN A 22 -2.73 -10.84 2.95
N VAL A 23 -3.59 -10.21 2.15
CA VAL A 23 -3.29 -9.85 0.76
C VAL A 23 -3.04 -8.35 0.69
N CYS A 24 -1.92 -7.93 0.09
CA CYS A 24 -1.49 -6.53 0.04
C CYS A 24 -0.95 -6.17 -1.35
N ASN A 25 -1.29 -4.98 -1.81
CA ASN A 25 -0.77 -4.36 -3.03
C ASN A 25 -0.34 -2.93 -2.67
N ILE A 26 0.97 -2.74 -2.53
CA ILE A 26 1.57 -1.62 -1.80
C ILE A 26 2.26 -0.67 -2.79
N SER A 27 1.98 0.63 -2.66
CA SER A 27 2.44 1.68 -3.57
C SER A 27 3.57 2.57 -3.02
N SER A 28 4.02 2.39 -1.77
CA SER A 28 5.18 3.14 -1.22
C SER A 28 6.26 2.22 -0.60
N PRO A 29 7.56 2.56 -0.79
CA PRO A 29 8.65 1.79 -0.19
C PRO A 29 8.57 1.67 1.34
N ALA A 30 8.20 2.74 2.05
CA ALA A 30 8.06 2.71 3.50
C ALA A 30 6.96 1.75 3.96
N ASN A 31 5.81 1.74 3.28
CA ASN A 31 4.74 0.83 3.67
C ASN A 31 5.09 -0.64 3.36
N TYR A 32 5.90 -0.89 2.32
CA TYR A 32 6.45 -2.21 2.02
C TYR A 32 7.41 -2.68 3.12
N PHE A 33 8.33 -1.82 3.57
CA PHE A 33 9.21 -2.08 4.70
C PHE A 33 8.44 -2.46 5.97
N HIS A 34 7.40 -1.68 6.29
CA HIS A 34 6.57 -1.94 7.47
C HIS A 34 5.75 -3.23 7.34
N ALA A 35 5.25 -3.56 6.15
CA ALA A 35 4.54 -4.81 5.91
C ALA A 35 5.41 -6.03 6.21
N LEU A 36 6.67 -6.01 5.74
CA LEU A 36 7.63 -7.09 5.99
C LEU A 36 8.02 -7.19 7.47
N ARG A 37 8.38 -6.07 8.12
CA ARG A 37 8.75 -6.07 9.54
C ARG A 37 7.63 -6.61 10.43
N ARG A 38 6.39 -6.25 10.12
CA ARG A 38 5.21 -6.67 10.87
C ARG A 38 4.97 -8.17 10.83
N GLN A 39 5.44 -8.90 9.81
CA GLN A 39 5.37 -10.37 9.78
C GLN A 39 6.17 -11.01 10.92
N ILE A 40 7.27 -10.38 11.34
CA ILE A 40 8.14 -10.86 12.41
C ILE A 40 7.68 -10.36 13.78
N HIS A 41 7.35 -9.07 13.89
CA HIS A 41 7.09 -8.40 15.17
C HIS A 41 5.71 -8.68 15.78
N ARG A 42 4.76 -9.23 15.01
CA ARG A 42 3.45 -9.59 15.56
C ARG A 42 3.53 -10.83 16.44
N ASN A 43 2.63 -10.91 17.41
CA ASN A 43 2.49 -12.08 18.30
C ASN A 43 1.77 -13.27 17.64
N PHE A 44 1.59 -13.23 16.31
CA PHE A 44 0.96 -14.29 15.53
C PHE A 44 1.62 -14.41 14.16
N ARG A 45 1.35 -15.51 13.47
CA ARG A 45 1.84 -15.77 12.10
C ARG A 45 0.64 -16.02 11.19
N LYS A 46 0.55 -15.23 10.12
CA LYS A 46 -0.43 -15.38 9.05
C LYS A 46 0.29 -15.10 7.73
N PRO A 47 0.06 -15.89 6.67
CA PRO A 47 0.66 -15.66 5.36
C PRO A 47 0.43 -14.23 4.86
N LEU A 48 1.44 -13.66 4.23
CA LEU A 48 1.38 -12.36 3.55
C LEU A 48 1.61 -12.56 2.05
N ILE A 49 0.59 -12.29 1.26
CA ILE A 49 0.62 -12.31 -0.21
C ILE A 49 0.81 -10.88 -0.69
N LEU A 50 1.95 -10.59 -1.33
CA LEU A 50 2.30 -9.27 -1.83
C LEU A 50 2.27 -9.22 -3.35
N MET A 51 1.47 -8.31 -3.90
CA MET A 51 1.53 -7.93 -5.30
C MET A 51 2.71 -6.98 -5.51
N THR A 52 3.91 -7.53 -5.67
CA THR A 52 5.14 -6.73 -5.74
C THR A 52 5.22 -5.93 -7.05
N PRO A 53 5.70 -4.68 -7.01
CA PRO A 53 5.76 -3.84 -8.20
C PRO A 53 6.83 -4.29 -9.20
N LYS A 54 6.64 -3.89 -10.46
CA LYS A 54 7.66 -4.03 -11.52
C LYS A 54 8.18 -2.66 -11.94
N SER A 55 7.32 -1.83 -12.53
CA SER A 55 7.67 -0.48 -12.99
C SER A 55 7.94 0.48 -11.83
N LEU A 56 7.21 0.35 -10.71
CA LEU A 56 7.38 1.25 -9.56
C LEU A 56 8.75 1.15 -8.89
N LEU A 57 9.48 0.04 -9.09
CA LEU A 57 10.85 -0.14 -8.57
C LEU A 57 11.82 0.97 -9.03
N ARG A 58 11.52 1.64 -10.15
CA ARG A 58 12.36 2.71 -10.72
C ARG A 58 11.60 4.03 -10.91
N HIS A 59 10.36 4.11 -10.43
CA HIS A 59 9.52 5.27 -10.68
C HIS A 59 9.91 6.41 -9.72
N LYS A 60 10.26 7.60 -10.27
CA LYS A 60 10.79 8.73 -9.48
C LYS A 60 9.86 9.24 -8.37
N ARG A 61 8.55 9.07 -8.52
CA ARG A 61 7.57 9.42 -7.47
C ARG A 61 7.35 8.31 -6.44
N CYS A 62 7.83 7.09 -6.70
CA CYS A 62 7.71 5.96 -5.78
C CYS A 62 8.96 5.88 -4.91
N ILE A 63 9.15 6.90 -4.07
CA ILE A 63 10.25 6.99 -3.11
C ILE A 63 9.67 7.23 -1.72
N SER A 64 10.40 6.80 -0.70
CA SER A 64 10.09 7.14 0.69
C SER A 64 11.31 7.76 1.34
N ARG A 65 11.05 8.65 2.30
CA ARG A 65 12.07 9.28 3.12
C ARG A 65 12.45 8.37 4.29
N LEU A 66 13.61 8.60 4.88
CA LEU A 66 14.10 7.79 6.01
C LEU A 66 13.27 7.99 7.29
N ASP A 67 12.69 9.17 7.50
CA ASP A 67 11.79 9.44 8.63
C ASP A 67 10.54 8.58 8.57
N GLU A 68 10.07 8.19 7.39
CA GLU A 68 8.93 7.27 7.21
C GLU A 68 9.26 5.81 7.62
N LEU A 69 10.54 5.50 7.87
CA LEU A 69 11.03 4.21 8.35
C LEU A 69 11.44 4.26 9.83
N ALA A 70 11.41 5.45 10.45
CA ALA A 70 11.91 5.69 11.79
C ALA A 70 10.98 5.14 12.89
N MET A 71 11.42 5.22 14.14
CA MET A 71 10.60 4.82 15.29
C MET A 71 9.29 5.62 15.34
N GLY A 72 8.22 4.96 15.78
CA GLY A 72 6.88 5.56 15.81
C GLY A 72 6.11 5.49 14.49
N THR A 73 6.76 5.09 13.38
CA THR A 73 6.08 4.84 12.10
C THR A 73 5.57 3.40 11.98
N SER A 74 4.59 3.15 11.11
CA SER A 74 3.95 1.84 11.01
C SER A 74 3.34 1.57 9.63
N PHE A 75 2.81 0.36 9.45
CA PHE A 75 2.09 -0.02 8.25
C PHE A 75 0.74 0.69 8.16
N HIS A 76 0.48 1.32 7.02
CA HIS A 76 -0.79 1.97 6.70
C HIS A 76 -1.64 1.08 5.78
N ARG A 77 -2.85 0.72 6.24
CA ARG A 77 -3.84 -0.04 5.45
C ARG A 77 -4.45 0.79 4.32
N VAL A 78 -4.59 2.09 4.55
CA VAL A 78 -5.09 3.09 3.60
C VAL A 78 -4.06 4.21 3.55
N LEU A 79 -3.66 4.60 2.35
CA LEU A 79 -2.85 5.78 2.12
C LEU A 79 -3.78 6.91 1.68
N HIS A 80 -3.65 8.06 2.35
CA HIS A 80 -4.32 9.27 1.92
C HIS A 80 -3.59 9.90 0.74
N ASP A 81 -4.31 10.69 -0.05
CA ASP A 81 -3.72 11.50 -1.11
C ASP A 81 -2.62 12.40 -0.53
N ASP A 82 -1.52 12.57 -1.27
CA ASP A 82 -0.44 13.48 -0.89
C ASP A 82 -0.97 14.90 -0.67
N ALA A 83 -1.98 15.33 -1.45
CA ALA A 83 -2.62 16.62 -1.30
C ALA A 83 -3.26 16.82 0.08
N GLN A 84 -3.75 15.75 0.72
CA GLN A 84 -4.27 15.79 2.10
C GLN A 84 -3.16 16.06 3.12
N ARG A 85 -1.93 15.62 2.80
CA ARG A 85 -0.74 15.80 3.64
C ARG A 85 -0.01 17.11 3.33
N GLY A 86 -0.54 17.94 2.43
CA GLY A 86 0.14 19.14 1.92
C GLY A 86 1.37 18.81 1.08
N LEU A 87 1.45 17.60 0.55
CA LEU A 87 2.52 17.13 -0.31
C LEU A 87 2.02 17.17 -1.76
N GLY A 88 2.81 17.75 -2.67
CA GLY A 88 2.46 17.84 -4.08
C GLY A 88 1.74 19.13 -4.49
N PRO A 89 1.38 19.26 -5.78
CA PRO A 89 0.94 20.54 -6.37
C PRO A 89 -0.54 20.84 -6.14
N LEU A 90 -1.33 19.86 -5.69
CA LEU A 90 -2.77 19.97 -5.56
C LEU A 90 -3.14 20.40 -4.13
N LYS A 91 -4.03 21.40 -4.01
CA LYS A 91 -4.67 21.76 -2.75
C LYS A 91 -6.11 21.24 -2.76
N LEU A 92 -6.45 20.38 -1.82
CA LEU A 92 -7.81 19.86 -1.70
C LEU A 92 -8.78 20.97 -1.26
N GLN A 93 -10.01 20.89 -1.78
CA GLN A 93 -11.12 21.67 -1.26
C GLN A 93 -11.56 21.08 0.09
N PRO A 94 -12.30 21.85 0.91
CA PRO A 94 -12.95 21.32 2.11
C PRO A 94 -13.79 20.06 1.81
N ASP A 95 -13.87 19.15 2.79
CA ASP A 95 -14.49 17.83 2.63
C ASP A 95 -15.94 17.88 2.10
N ASP A 96 -16.72 18.88 2.52
CA ASP A 96 -18.11 19.12 2.09
C ASP A 96 -18.24 19.52 0.61
N LYS A 97 -17.13 19.93 -0.02
CA LYS A 97 -17.06 20.28 -1.44
C LYS A 97 -16.46 19.19 -2.32
N ILE A 98 -16.04 18.06 -1.74
CA ILE A 98 -15.52 16.93 -2.52
C ILE A 98 -16.68 16.20 -3.19
N GLN A 99 -16.70 16.20 -4.53
CA GLN A 99 -17.78 15.58 -5.31
C GLN A 99 -17.50 14.13 -5.72
N ARG A 100 -16.23 13.69 -5.63
CA ARG A 100 -15.82 12.37 -6.10
C ARG A 100 -14.62 11.87 -5.29
N VAL A 101 -14.73 10.62 -4.85
CA VAL A 101 -13.63 9.86 -4.24
C VAL A 101 -13.22 8.75 -5.20
N VAL A 102 -11.93 8.66 -5.51
CA VAL A 102 -11.37 7.56 -6.30
C VAL A 102 -10.61 6.64 -5.36
N LEU A 103 -11.08 5.41 -5.22
CA LEU A 103 -10.40 4.36 -4.49
C LEU A 103 -9.57 3.53 -5.47
N CYS A 104 -8.31 3.27 -5.14
CA CYS A 104 -7.41 2.46 -5.95
C CYS A 104 -6.45 1.64 -5.09
N SER A 105 -5.75 0.70 -5.73
CA SER A 105 -4.72 -0.11 -5.10
C SER A 105 -3.64 -0.45 -6.12
N GLY A 106 -2.37 -0.29 -5.73
CA GLY A 106 -1.20 -0.44 -6.59
C GLY A 106 -0.50 0.87 -6.90
#